data_AF-A0A2P2BRJ7-F1
#
_entry.id   AF-A0A2P2BRJ7-F1
#
_cell.length_a   1.000
_cell.length_b   1.000
_cell.length_c   1.000
_cell.angle_alpha   90.00
_cell.angle_beta   90.00
_cell.angle_gamma   90.00
#
_symmetry.space_group_name_H-M   'P 1'
#
loop_
_entity.id
_entity.type
_entity.pdbx_description
1 polymer ?
#
loop_
_entity_poly.entity_id
_entity_poly.type
_entity_poly.pdbx_seq_one_letter_code
_entity_poly.pdbx_strand_id
1 'polypeptide(L)'
;MKNKPTKVILTIASILLCLGIFTNKIYAIENKISTVPVVVQDLQDKEALANIFREIKMIRDNMRTIDINTQTIKEKSGILKPQITSYMNQLQGVSNNLERHKSIYKDSQPDIFVADQLQILSSVYQALLRDQLILIDGLLKDDPESSKLVFSDYLYTIYYYVTLGDQMLNYINENYGF
;
A
#
# COMPACT_ATOMS: atom_id res chain seq x y z
N MET A 1 -58.06 -7.11 16.46
CA MET A 1 -56.78 -7.49 15.82
C MET A 1 -56.94 -7.47 14.31
N LYS A 2 -56.23 -6.59 13.59
CA LYS A 2 -55.93 -6.79 12.16
C LYS A 2 -54.50 -6.33 11.91
N ASN A 3 -53.65 -7.32 11.72
CA ASN A 3 -52.22 -7.23 11.55
C ASN A 3 -51.84 -6.26 10.41
N LYS A 4 -51.04 -5.22 10.71
CA LYS A 4 -50.36 -4.36 9.74
C LYS A 4 -48.87 -4.74 9.43
N PRO A 5 -48.37 -5.99 9.56
CA PRO A 5 -46.98 -6.30 9.21
C PRO A 5 -46.78 -6.43 7.70
N THR A 6 -47.85 -6.56 6.90
CA THR A 6 -47.75 -6.90 5.47
C THR A 6 -47.02 -5.86 4.64
N LYS A 7 -47.21 -4.56 4.92
CA LYS A 7 -46.52 -3.48 4.18
C LYS A 7 -45.03 -3.42 4.50
N VAL A 8 -44.64 -3.59 5.77
CA VAL A 8 -43.23 -3.58 6.19
C VAL A 8 -42.50 -4.81 5.66
N ILE A 9 -43.14 -5.97 5.68
CA ILE A 9 -42.59 -7.20 5.09
C ILE A 9 -42.42 -7.04 3.58
N LEU A 10 -43.38 -6.42 2.88
CA LEU A 10 -43.26 -6.13 1.45
C LEU A 10 -42.12 -5.18 1.13
N THR A 11 -41.90 -4.13 1.94
CA THR A 11 -40.78 -3.20 1.76
C THR A 11 -39.42 -3.87 2.03
N ILE A 12 -39.32 -4.69 3.07
CA ILE A 12 -38.08 -5.43 3.39
C ILE A 12 -37.79 -6.46 2.30
N ALA A 13 -38.81 -7.17 1.80
CA ALA A 13 -38.66 -8.14 0.72
C ALA A 13 -38.22 -7.47 -0.60
N SER A 14 -38.70 -6.27 -0.90
CA SER A 14 -38.29 -5.53 -2.11
C SER A 14 -36.88 -4.94 -1.99
N ILE A 15 -36.45 -4.49 -0.81
CA ILE A 15 -35.05 -4.09 -0.56
C ILE A 15 -34.11 -5.30 -0.69
N LEU A 16 -34.48 -6.47 -0.14
CA LEU A 16 -33.69 -7.70 -0.29
C LEU A 16 -33.64 -8.19 -1.75
N LEU A 17 -34.72 -8.02 -2.51
CA LEU A 17 -34.73 -8.33 -3.94
C LEU A 17 -33.78 -7.41 -4.72
N CYS A 18 -33.73 -6.11 -4.42
CA CYS A 18 -32.80 -5.17 -5.05
C CYS A 18 -31.33 -5.48 -4.72
N LEU A 19 -31.03 -5.96 -3.50
CA LEU A 19 -29.68 -6.37 -3.11
C LEU A 19 -29.24 -7.68 -3.78
N GLY A 20 -30.17 -8.55 -4.18
CA GLY A 20 -29.89 -9.82 -4.84
C GLY A 20 -29.57 -9.74 -6.34
N ILE A 21 -29.83 -8.60 -7.00
CA ILE A 21 -29.71 -8.47 -8.47
C ILE A 21 -28.31 -8.00 -8.91
N PHE A 22 -27.39 -7.71 -7.99
CA PHE A 22 -25.98 -7.40 -8.32
C PHE A 22 -25.08 -8.64 -8.46
N THR A 23 -25.65 -9.81 -8.74
CA THR A 23 -24.85 -10.94 -9.26
C THR A 23 -25.05 -11.00 -10.77
N ASN A 24 -24.48 -10.04 -11.48
CA ASN A 24 -24.21 -10.22 -12.90
C ASN A 24 -23.29 -11.44 -13.02
N LYS A 25 -23.87 -12.60 -13.32
CA LYS A 25 -23.15 -13.73 -13.89
C LYS A 25 -22.64 -13.28 -15.25
N ILE A 26 -21.46 -12.68 -15.26
CA ILE A 26 -20.68 -12.50 -16.47
C ILE A 26 -20.35 -13.92 -16.93
N TYR A 27 -20.97 -14.32 -18.04
CA TYR A 27 -20.67 -15.56 -18.72
C TYR A 27 -19.19 -15.58 -19.05
N ALA A 28 -18.51 -16.62 -18.56
CA ALA A 28 -17.13 -16.93 -18.89
C ALA A 28 -17.01 -17.10 -20.41
N ILE A 29 -16.41 -16.11 -21.07
CA ILE A 29 -15.70 -16.34 -22.33
C ILE A 29 -14.31 -16.78 -21.92
N GLU A 30 -14.05 -18.07 -22.10
CA GLU A 30 -12.78 -18.75 -21.86
C GLU A 30 -11.73 -18.39 -22.92
N ASN A 31 -11.63 -17.11 -23.26
CA ASN A 31 -10.37 -16.56 -23.74
C ASN A 31 -9.57 -16.27 -22.48
N LYS A 32 -8.31 -16.71 -22.40
CA LYS A 32 -7.35 -16.12 -21.46
C LYS A 32 -7.24 -14.63 -21.80
N ILE A 33 -8.19 -13.82 -21.34
CA ILE A 33 -8.05 -12.38 -21.25
C ILE A 33 -6.93 -12.26 -20.25
N SER A 34 -5.75 -11.87 -20.74
CA SER A 34 -4.65 -11.49 -19.88
C SER A 34 -5.21 -10.49 -18.88
N THR A 35 -5.28 -10.86 -17.60
CA THR A 35 -5.69 -9.97 -16.50
C THR A 35 -4.71 -8.82 -16.31
N VAL A 36 -3.63 -8.83 -17.08
CA VAL A 36 -2.61 -7.80 -17.13
C VAL A 36 -3.18 -6.58 -17.87
N PRO A 37 -3.28 -5.40 -17.21
CA PRO A 37 -3.73 -4.17 -17.84
C PRO A 37 -2.97 -3.93 -19.15
N VAL A 38 -3.67 -3.43 -20.18
CA VAL A 38 -3.07 -3.15 -21.51
C VAL A 38 -1.76 -2.36 -21.39
N VAL A 39 -1.72 -1.43 -20.43
CA VAL A 39 -0.56 -0.59 -20.11
C VAL A 39 0.71 -1.40 -19.77
N VAL A 40 0.59 -2.63 -19.28
CA VAL A 40 1.74 -3.47 -18.93
C VAL A 40 2.23 -4.31 -20.12
N GLN A 41 1.39 -4.53 -21.13
CA GLN A 41 1.74 -5.31 -22.32
C GLN A 41 2.67 -4.52 -23.25
N ASP A 42 2.55 -3.18 -23.23
CA ASP A 42 3.28 -2.26 -24.11
C ASP A 42 4.54 -1.66 -23.46
N LEU A 43 5.02 -2.25 -22.35
CA LEU A 43 6.24 -1.81 -21.67
C LEU A 43 7.47 -2.06 -22.54
N GLN A 44 8.27 -1.02 -22.75
CA GLN A 44 9.53 -1.13 -23.50
C GLN A 44 10.62 -1.81 -22.67
N ASP A 45 10.64 -1.57 -21.35
CA ASP A 45 11.63 -2.17 -20.44
C ASP A 45 10.97 -2.72 -19.18
N LYS A 46 10.20 -3.79 -19.42
CA LYS A 46 9.49 -4.53 -18.38
C LYS A 46 10.44 -5.09 -17.31
N GLU A 47 11.63 -5.54 -17.70
CA GLU A 47 12.59 -6.17 -16.78
C GLU A 47 13.14 -5.17 -15.77
N ALA A 48 13.52 -3.95 -16.19
CA ALA A 48 13.97 -2.91 -15.29
C ALA A 48 12.89 -2.54 -14.25
N LEU A 49 11.64 -2.36 -14.70
CA LEU A 49 10.51 -2.07 -13.80
C LEU A 49 10.21 -3.21 -12.84
N ALA A 50 10.27 -4.47 -13.30
CA ALA A 50 10.12 -5.64 -12.45
C ALA A 50 11.23 -5.74 -11.39
N ASN A 51 12.47 -5.39 -11.75
CA ASN A 51 13.60 -5.36 -10.83
C ASN A 51 13.42 -4.27 -9.75
N ILE A 52 13.01 -3.07 -10.15
CA ILE A 52 12.68 -1.98 -9.21
C ILE A 52 11.54 -2.40 -8.27
N PHE A 53 10.48 -3.04 -8.81
CA PHE A 53 9.38 -3.53 -7.99
C PHE A 53 9.83 -4.58 -6.96
N ARG A 54 10.73 -5.51 -7.35
CA ARG A 54 11.29 -6.50 -6.43
C ARG A 54 12.12 -5.87 -5.33
N GLU A 55 12.89 -4.82 -5.65
CA GLU A 55 13.62 -4.03 -4.66
C GLU A 55 12.67 -3.39 -3.65
N ILE A 56 11.57 -2.78 -4.12
CA ILE A 56 10.53 -2.22 -3.23
C ILE A 56 9.93 -3.31 -2.31
N LYS A 57 9.62 -4.50 -2.85
CA LYS A 57 9.11 -5.63 -2.06
C LYS A 57 10.10 -6.04 -0.95
N MET A 58 11.37 -6.20 -1.32
CA MET A 58 12.42 -6.55 -0.37
C MET A 58 12.55 -5.50 0.75
N ILE A 59 12.54 -4.21 0.39
CA ILE A 59 12.57 -3.13 1.39
C ILE A 59 11.35 -3.21 2.31
N ARG A 60 10.14 -3.38 1.75
CA ARG A 60 8.91 -3.50 2.53
C ARG A 60 8.94 -4.68 3.49
N ASP A 61 9.45 -5.83 3.06
CA ASP A 61 9.60 -7.01 3.92
C ASP A 61 10.61 -6.74 5.04
N ASN A 62 11.74 -6.09 4.74
CA ASN A 62 12.71 -5.69 5.75
C ASN A 62 12.12 -4.70 6.77
N MET A 63 11.25 -3.78 6.34
CA MET A 63 10.56 -2.85 7.24
C MET A 63 9.66 -3.56 8.27
N ARG A 64 9.22 -4.81 8.00
CA ARG A 64 8.44 -5.60 8.98
C ARG A 64 9.26 -6.00 10.22
N THR A 65 10.58 -5.89 10.15
CA THR A 65 11.48 -6.19 11.27
C THR A 65 11.59 -5.05 12.27
N ILE A 66 11.02 -3.88 11.97
CA ILE A 66 11.04 -2.70 12.85
C ILE A 66 10.07 -2.94 14.01
N ASP A 67 10.64 -3.17 15.19
CA ASP A 67 9.92 -3.40 16.44
C ASP A 67 10.09 -2.20 17.38
N ILE A 68 9.11 -1.29 17.37
CA ILE A 68 9.05 -0.13 18.26
C ILE A 68 8.20 -0.50 19.47
N ASN A 69 8.85 -0.65 20.62
CA ASN A 69 8.22 -1.02 21.87
C ASN A 69 8.57 -0.02 22.98
N THR A 70 7.54 0.54 23.63
CA THR A 70 7.66 1.55 24.70
C THR A 70 8.59 1.16 25.84
N GLN A 71 8.65 -0.13 26.18
CA GLN A 71 9.47 -0.63 27.29
C GLN A 71 10.95 -0.67 26.93
N THR A 72 11.26 -0.98 25.66
CA THR A 72 12.64 -1.18 25.19
C THR A 72 13.20 -0.03 24.37
N ILE A 73 12.39 1.00 24.07
CA ILE A 73 12.77 2.03 23.09
C ILE A 73 13.97 2.86 23.51
N LYS A 74 14.10 3.16 24.81
CA LYS A 74 15.25 3.91 25.34
C LYS A 74 16.58 3.20 25.04
N GLU A 75 16.58 1.86 25.10
CA GLU A 75 17.75 1.02 24.82
C GLU A 75 17.95 0.77 23.31
N LYS A 76 16.86 0.48 22.58
CA LYS A 76 16.93 0.09 21.16
C LYS A 76 17.02 1.26 20.18
N SER A 77 16.75 2.49 20.59
CA SER A 77 16.70 3.66 19.69
C SER A 77 17.98 3.90 18.88
N GLY A 78 19.14 3.61 19.46
CA GLY A 78 20.45 3.73 18.78
C GLY A 78 20.63 2.76 17.61
N ILE A 79 19.83 1.68 17.54
CA ILE A 79 19.83 0.70 16.45
C ILE A 79 18.67 0.99 15.49
N LEU A 80 17.48 1.27 16.02
CA LEU A 80 16.26 1.46 15.23
C LEU A 80 16.33 2.70 14.33
N LYS A 81 16.84 3.84 14.82
CA LYS A 81 16.92 5.08 14.02
C LYS A 81 17.85 4.94 12.81
N PRO A 82 19.09 4.40 12.94
CA PRO A 82 19.93 4.10 11.78
C PRO A 82 19.30 3.09 10.83
N GLN A 83 18.65 2.04 11.34
CA GLN A 83 17.98 1.04 10.51
C GLN A 83 16.87 1.68 9.66
N ILE A 84 15.99 2.49 10.26
CA ILE A 84 14.94 3.22 9.55
C ILE A 84 15.53 4.16 8.50
N THR A 85 16.54 4.96 8.88
CA THR A 85 17.26 5.86 7.96
C THR A 85 17.86 5.10 6.77
N SER A 86 18.41 3.91 7.00
CA SER A 86 18.94 3.05 5.94
C SER A 86 17.86 2.62 4.94
N TYR A 87 16.68 2.21 5.41
CA TYR A 87 15.57 1.87 4.51
C TYR A 87 15.05 3.09 3.74
N MET A 88 14.99 4.26 4.37
CA MET A 88 14.64 5.51 3.68
C MET A 88 15.62 5.82 2.54
N ASN A 89 16.92 5.64 2.77
CA ASN A 89 17.94 5.83 1.74
C ASN A 89 17.81 4.84 0.59
N GLN A 90 17.46 3.58 0.87
CA GLN A 90 17.18 2.58 -0.17
C GLN A 90 15.97 2.99 -1.03
N LEU A 91 14.88 3.46 -0.40
CA LEU A 91 13.71 3.98 -1.13
C LEU A 91 14.02 5.26 -1.94
N GLN A 92 14.98 6.07 -1.47
CA GLN A 92 15.48 7.20 -2.25
C GLN A 92 16.26 6.71 -3.49
N GLY A 93 17.06 5.64 -3.35
CA GLY A 93 17.70 4.97 -4.48
C GLY A 93 16.70 4.47 -5.51
N VAL A 94 15.65 3.77 -5.06
CA VAL A 94 14.50 3.36 -5.89
C VAL A 94 13.91 4.55 -6.65
N SER A 95 13.64 5.66 -5.94
CA SER A 95 13.04 6.85 -6.56
C SER A 95 13.94 7.43 -7.66
N ASN A 96 15.26 7.49 -7.41
CA ASN A 96 16.21 7.96 -8.41
C ASN A 96 16.28 7.03 -9.64
N ASN A 97 16.14 5.71 -9.44
CA ASN A 97 16.09 4.74 -10.53
C ASN A 97 14.81 4.91 -11.37
N LEU A 98 13.66 5.16 -10.72
CA LEU A 98 12.39 5.42 -11.41
C LEU A 98 12.43 6.72 -12.23
N GLU A 99 12.97 7.81 -11.67
CA GLU A 99 13.15 9.05 -12.42
C GLU A 99 14.08 8.87 -13.63
N ARG A 100 15.14 8.07 -13.48
CA ARG A 100 16.00 7.72 -14.62
C ARG A 100 15.24 6.90 -15.66
N HIS A 101 14.44 5.91 -15.25
CA HIS A 101 13.60 5.12 -16.15
C HIS A 101 12.66 6.02 -16.96
N LYS A 102 11.94 6.93 -16.28
CA LYS A 102 11.05 7.90 -16.93
C LYS A 102 11.77 8.81 -17.91
N SER A 103 13.02 9.18 -17.62
CA SER A 103 13.83 10.00 -18.54
C SER A 103 14.26 9.24 -19.79
N ILE A 104 14.66 7.97 -19.65
CA ILE A 104 15.07 7.10 -20.76
C ILE A 104 13.85 6.78 -21.65
N TYR A 105 12.73 6.40 -21.04
CA TYR A 105 11.50 5.98 -21.74
C TYR A 105 10.44 7.09 -21.77
N LYS A 106 10.87 8.34 -21.89
CA LYS A 106 9.99 9.54 -21.82
C LYS A 106 8.87 9.59 -22.85
N ASP A 107 9.02 8.86 -23.96
CA ASP A 107 8.04 8.79 -25.05
C ASP A 107 7.13 7.56 -24.92
N SER A 108 7.35 6.70 -23.92
CA SER A 108 6.52 5.54 -23.60
C SER A 108 5.58 5.86 -22.43
N GLN A 109 4.32 6.18 -22.75
CA GLN A 109 3.28 6.36 -21.75
C GLN A 109 3.10 5.13 -20.83
N PRO A 110 3.15 3.88 -21.35
CA PRO A 110 3.20 2.67 -20.52
C PRO A 110 4.28 2.68 -19.43
N ASP A 111 5.54 2.93 -19.82
CA ASP A 111 6.68 2.90 -18.90
C ASP A 111 6.58 4.01 -17.86
N ILE A 112 6.19 5.22 -18.29
CA ILE A 112 5.97 6.35 -17.36
C ILE A 112 4.89 6.02 -16.35
N PHE A 113 3.74 5.52 -16.82
CA PHE A 113 2.61 5.19 -15.94
C PHE A 113 3.02 4.17 -14.89
N VAL A 114 3.65 3.07 -15.30
CA VAL A 114 4.08 2.03 -14.37
C VAL A 114 5.15 2.55 -13.41
N ALA A 115 6.11 3.34 -13.89
CA ALA A 115 7.12 3.97 -13.04
C ALA A 115 6.48 4.91 -12.01
N ASP A 116 5.46 5.69 -12.37
CA ASP A 116 4.74 6.56 -11.44
C ASP A 116 3.98 5.77 -10.37
N GLN A 117 3.40 4.62 -10.72
CA GLN A 117 2.78 3.73 -9.73
C GLN A 117 3.82 3.21 -8.73
N LEU A 118 4.99 2.78 -9.21
CA LEU A 118 6.09 2.36 -8.32
C LEU A 118 6.62 3.53 -7.46
N GLN A 119 6.63 4.75 -8.00
CA GLN A 119 7.06 5.96 -7.30
C GLN A 119 6.11 6.29 -6.14
N ILE A 120 4.79 6.19 -6.35
CA ILE A 120 3.79 6.37 -5.30
C ILE A 120 4.03 5.36 -4.19
N LEU A 121 4.23 4.08 -4.53
CA LEU A 121 4.48 3.02 -3.56
C LEU A 121 5.73 3.30 -2.70
N SER A 122 6.84 3.67 -3.35
CA SER A 122 8.07 4.08 -2.66
C SER A 122 7.83 5.27 -1.71
N SER A 123 7.05 6.25 -2.14
CA SER A 123 6.76 7.47 -1.38
C SER A 123 5.90 7.19 -0.14
N VAL A 124 4.92 6.30 -0.25
CA VAL A 124 4.09 5.83 0.87
C VAL A 124 4.95 5.14 1.93
N TYR A 125 5.89 4.28 1.53
CA TYR A 125 6.80 3.64 2.47
C TYR A 125 7.81 4.61 3.10
N GLN A 126 8.27 5.63 2.37
CA GLN A 126 9.07 6.69 2.98
C GLN A 126 8.29 7.48 4.03
N ALA A 127 7.02 7.82 3.78
CA ALA A 127 6.17 8.51 4.74
C ALA A 127 5.99 7.67 6.01
N LEU A 128 5.67 6.39 5.86
CA LEU A 128 5.59 5.43 6.95
C LEU A 128 6.88 5.39 7.81
N LEU A 129 8.06 5.37 7.19
CA LEU A 129 9.34 5.38 7.91
C LEU A 129 9.59 6.69 8.66
N ARG A 130 9.20 7.84 8.08
CA ARG A 130 9.29 9.14 8.76
C ARG A 130 8.40 9.18 10.00
N ASP A 131 7.18 8.64 9.91
CA ASP A 131 6.30 8.52 11.06
C ASP A 131 6.93 7.59 12.11
N GLN A 132 7.53 6.46 11.72
CA GLN A 132 8.24 5.63 12.69
C GLN A 132 9.38 6.37 13.41
N LEU A 133 10.14 7.24 12.75
CA LEU A 133 11.16 8.07 13.42
C LEU A 133 10.55 9.06 14.41
N ILE A 134 9.49 9.75 14.02
CA ILE A 134 8.79 10.71 14.88
C ILE A 134 8.20 10.00 16.11
N LEU A 135 7.67 8.78 15.95
CA LEU A 135 7.21 7.94 17.06
C LEU A 135 8.34 7.68 18.06
N ILE A 136 9.50 7.25 17.56
CA ILE A 136 10.66 6.98 18.40
C ILE A 136 11.04 8.24 19.17
N ASP A 137 11.07 9.40 18.51
CA ASP A 137 11.40 10.68 19.15
C ASP A 137 10.38 11.08 20.23
N GLY A 138 9.09 10.87 20.00
CA GLY A 138 8.03 11.11 20.98
C GLY A 138 8.17 10.21 22.21
N LEU A 139 8.41 8.91 21.98
CA LEU A 139 8.60 7.94 23.06
C LEU A 139 9.86 8.21 23.89
N LEU A 140 10.94 8.67 23.28
CA LEU A 140 12.17 9.03 24.01
C LEU A 140 12.01 10.27 24.89
N LYS A 141 11.06 11.15 24.56
CA LYS A 141 10.75 12.37 25.32
C LYS A 141 9.72 12.13 26.45
N ASP A 142 9.31 10.88 26.67
CA ASP A 142 8.26 10.51 27.62
C ASP A 142 6.95 11.30 27.39
N ASP A 143 6.63 11.60 26.12
CA ASP A 143 5.37 12.27 25.76
C ASP A 143 4.18 11.37 26.14
N PRO A 144 3.28 11.82 27.05
CA PRO A 144 2.14 11.04 27.53
C PRO A 144 1.23 10.55 26.40
N GLU A 145 1.09 11.30 25.31
CA GLU A 145 0.25 10.91 24.17
C GLU A 145 0.93 9.86 23.28
N SER A 146 2.27 9.86 23.23
CA SER A 146 3.04 8.82 22.55
C SER A 146 2.89 7.47 23.24
N SER A 147 2.70 7.43 24.55
CA SER A 147 2.49 6.17 25.31
C SER A 147 1.12 5.51 25.08
N LYS A 148 0.14 6.25 24.52
CA LYS A 148 -1.20 5.76 24.12
C LYS A 148 -1.24 5.26 22.67
N LEU A 149 -0.08 4.86 22.13
CA LEU A 149 0.11 3.99 20.96
C LEU A 149 -1.05 2.99 20.83
N VAL A 150 -1.40 2.49 19.67
CA VAL A 150 -2.57 1.65 19.38
C VAL A 150 -3.83 2.49 19.13
N PHE A 151 -4.16 3.47 19.97
CA PHE A 151 -5.35 4.31 19.77
C PHE A 151 -5.06 5.79 19.53
N SER A 152 -3.79 6.21 19.54
CA SER A 152 -3.44 7.57 19.20
C SER A 152 -3.66 7.84 17.71
N ASP A 153 -4.10 9.06 17.39
CA ASP A 153 -4.18 9.59 16.01
C ASP A 153 -2.84 9.43 15.26
N TYR A 154 -1.76 9.33 16.03
CA TYR A 154 -0.42 9.05 15.58
C TYR A 154 -0.26 7.66 14.93
N LEU A 155 -0.66 6.58 15.61
CA LEU A 155 -0.60 5.24 15.00
C LEU A 155 -1.63 5.04 13.90
N TYR A 156 -2.76 5.77 13.92
CA TYR A 156 -3.73 5.75 12.82
C TYR A 156 -3.07 6.13 11.49
N THR A 157 -2.21 7.16 11.51
CA THR A 157 -1.48 7.61 10.31
C THR A 157 -0.52 6.54 9.79
N ILE A 158 0.22 5.88 10.69
CA ILE A 158 1.09 4.74 10.36
C ILE A 158 0.30 3.59 9.74
N TYR A 159 -0.82 3.19 10.34
CA TYR A 159 -1.67 2.11 9.83
C TYR A 159 -2.28 2.45 8.47
N TYR A 160 -2.67 3.71 8.26
CA TYR A 160 -3.19 4.18 6.99
C TYR A 160 -2.16 3.99 5.87
N TYR A 161 -0.91 4.45 6.06
CA TYR A 161 0.14 4.31 5.04
C TYR A 161 0.58 2.86 4.83
N VAL A 162 0.66 2.04 5.90
CA VAL A 162 0.91 0.60 5.76
C VAL A 162 -0.16 -0.04 4.87
N THR A 163 -1.43 0.21 5.19
CA THR A 163 -2.57 -0.38 4.48
C THR A 163 -2.57 0.04 3.02
N LEU A 164 -2.41 1.33 2.75
CA LEU A 164 -2.38 1.88 1.40
C LEU A 164 -1.23 1.29 0.58
N GLY A 165 -0.02 1.23 1.16
CA GLY A 165 1.15 0.66 0.50
C GLY A 165 0.98 -0.83 0.22
N ASP A 166 0.49 -1.61 1.19
CA ASP A 166 0.29 -3.06 1.03
C ASP A 166 -0.82 -3.37 0.01
N GLN A 167 -1.91 -2.57 -0.04
CA GLN A 167 -2.95 -2.70 -1.06
C GLN A 167 -2.41 -2.42 -2.46
N MET A 168 -1.64 -1.34 -2.61
CA MET A 168 -1.03 -0.98 -3.89
C MET A 168 0.01 -2.02 -4.33
N LEU A 169 0.83 -2.51 -3.40
CA LEU A 169 1.79 -3.57 -3.64
C LEU A 169 1.09 -4.83 -4.16
N ASN A 170 -0.01 -5.23 -3.51
CA ASN A 170 -0.77 -6.40 -3.91
C ASN A 170 -1.40 -6.21 -5.30
N TYR A 171 -1.99 -5.04 -5.55
CA TYR A 171 -2.52 -4.69 -6.87
C TYR A 171 -1.47 -4.84 -7.98
N ILE A 172 -0.28 -4.27 -7.80
CA ILE A 172 0.80 -4.36 -8.80
C ILE A 172 1.24 -5.82 -8.97
N ASN A 173 1.42 -6.56 -7.86
CA ASN A 173 1.86 -7.95 -7.88
C ASN A 173 0.88 -8.85 -8.66
N GLU A 174 -0.41 -8.66 -8.49
CA GLU A 174 -1.45 -9.46 -9.16
C GLU A 174 -1.66 -9.07 -10.62
N ASN A 175 -1.51 -7.78 -10.95
CA ASN A 175 -1.94 -7.26 -12.24
C ASN A 175 -0.77 -7.02 -13.21
N TYR A 176 0.47 -6.81 -12.75
CA TYR A 176 1.55 -6.37 -13.67
C TYR A 176 2.39 -7.55 -14.18
N GLY A 177 2.20 -8.76 -13.65
CA GLY A 177 2.89 -9.96 -14.12
C GLY A 177 4.41 -9.81 -14.11
N PHE A 178 4.94 -9.18 -13.06
CA PHE A 178 6.36 -9.05 -12.72
C PHE A 178 6.88 -10.27 -11.95
#